data_AF-A0A1M7RCR2-F1
#
_entry.id   AF-A0A1M7RCR2-F1
#
_cell.length_a   1.000
_cell.length_b   1.000
_cell.length_c   1.000
_cell.angle_alpha   90.00
_cell.angle_beta   90.00
_cell.angle_gamma   90.00
#
_symmetry.space_group_name_H-M   'P 1'
#
loop_
_entity.id
_entity.type
_entity.pdbx_description
1 polymer ?
#
loop_
_entity_poly.entity_id
_entity_poly.type
_entity_poly.pdbx_seq_one_letter_code
_entity_poly.pdbx_strand_id
1 'polypeptide(L)'
;MKMLMMAMMWAATVAAYAQTVYKCTADGKVSYGDTPCPAHASAATLDTPGAPGADPAAAALLRRQQKQADALAQARIKREQHDDRETAHAAQAAAVQRKKCDKLKLNQRWADEDARRATGQAAEAARLRARRAGDATALECPH
;
A
#
# COMPACT_ATOMS: atom_id res chain seq x y z
N MET A 1 26.17 23.04 -18.27
CA MET A 1 27.25 22.02 -18.22
C MET A 1 26.90 20.76 -17.42
N LYS A 2 26.13 20.83 -16.33
CA LYS A 2 25.68 19.64 -15.54
C LYS A 2 24.79 18.66 -16.34
N MET A 3 23.94 19.17 -17.23
CA MET A 3 23.05 18.36 -18.10
C MET A 3 23.78 17.61 -19.22
N LEU A 4 24.94 18.09 -19.66
CA LEU A 4 25.77 17.41 -20.67
C LEU A 4 26.49 16.19 -20.10
N MET A 5 26.88 16.23 -18.82
CA MET A 5 27.50 15.07 -18.16
C MET A 5 26.49 13.94 -17.85
N MET A 6 25.22 14.27 -17.58
CA MET A 6 24.18 13.28 -17.33
C MET A 6 23.84 12.47 -18.60
N ALA A 7 23.82 13.12 -19.77
CA ALA A 7 23.55 12.48 -21.06
C ALA A 7 24.70 11.57 -21.52
N MET A 8 25.96 11.94 -21.25
CA MET A 8 27.13 11.14 -21.62
C MET A 8 27.22 9.83 -20.82
N MET A 9 26.70 9.83 -19.58
CA MET A 9 26.73 8.65 -18.70
C MET A 9 25.69 7.58 -19.06
N TRP A 10 24.62 7.94 -19.80
CA TRP A 10 23.65 6.96 -20.30
C TRP A 10 24.08 6.27 -21.60
N ALA A 11 24.91 6.92 -22.42
CA ALA A 11 25.38 6.35 -23.69
C ALA A 11 26.34 5.15 -23.51
N ALA A 12 27.04 5.05 -22.37
CA ALA A 12 27.99 3.98 -22.10
C ALA A 12 27.34 2.61 -21.78
N THR A 13 26.02 2.56 -21.54
CA THR A 13 25.33 1.32 -21.15
C THR A 13 24.87 0.46 -22.33
N VAL A 14 24.98 0.96 -23.56
CA VAL A 14 24.51 0.24 -24.77
C VAL A 14 25.54 -0.77 -25.29
N ALA A 15 26.81 -0.69 -24.87
CA ALA A 15 27.87 -1.60 -25.31
C ALA A 15 27.87 -2.99 -24.63
N ALA A 16 26.94 -3.25 -23.71
CA ALA A 16 26.93 -4.49 -22.91
C ALA A 16 26.14 -5.66 -23.53
N TYR A 17 25.62 -5.54 -24.76
CA TYR A 17 24.77 -6.57 -25.38
C TYR A 17 25.49 -7.50 -26.38
N ALA A 18 26.82 -7.43 -26.47
CA ALA A 18 27.63 -8.37 -27.23
C ALA A 18 28.65 -9.04 -26.30
N GLN A 19 28.17 -9.86 -25.36
CA GLN A 19 29.03 -10.69 -24.53
C GLN A 19 29.55 -11.83 -25.41
N THR A 20 30.76 -11.66 -25.94
CA THR A 20 31.50 -12.74 -26.62
C THR A 20 32.09 -13.65 -25.54
N VAL A 21 31.51 -14.83 -25.37
CA VAL A 21 32.04 -15.81 -24.42
C VAL A 21 33.19 -16.56 -25.09
N TYR A 22 34.40 -16.43 -24.55
CA TYR A 22 35.57 -17.16 -25.02
C TYR A 22 35.68 -18.48 -24.26
N LYS A 23 35.84 -19.57 -25.00
CA LYS A 23 36.26 -20.87 -24.49
C LYS A 23 37.77 -21.00 -24.67
N CYS A 24 38.51 -20.96 -23.58
CA CYS A 24 39.96 -21.13 -23.58
C CYS A 24 40.32 -22.53 -23.10
N THR A 25 41.25 -23.19 -23.78
CA THR A 25 41.84 -24.45 -23.31
C THR A 25 43.35 -24.28 -23.13
N ALA A 26 43.82 -24.42 -21.89
CA ALA A 26 45.22 -24.36 -21.49
C ALA A 26 45.52 -25.49 -20.51
N ASP A 27 46.65 -26.19 -20.67
CA ASP A 27 47.11 -27.27 -19.79
C ASP A 27 46.05 -28.35 -19.48
N GLY A 28 45.20 -28.68 -20.48
CA GLY A 28 44.12 -29.66 -20.34
C GLY A 28 42.88 -29.16 -19.57
N LYS A 29 42.84 -27.89 -19.15
CA LYS A 29 41.68 -27.27 -18.48
C LYS A 29 40.93 -26.34 -19.44
N VAL A 30 39.60 -26.40 -19.40
CA VAL A 30 38.70 -25.54 -20.17
C VAL A 30 38.14 -24.45 -19.26
N SER A 31 38.35 -23.18 -19.61
CA SER A 31 37.79 -22.02 -18.91
C SER A 31 36.92 -21.20 -19.85
N TYR A 32 35.80 -20.71 -19.34
CA TYR A 32 34.87 -19.82 -20.06
C TYR A 32 34.93 -18.44 -19.43
N GLY A 33 35.02 -17.39 -20.24
CA GLY A 33 35.03 -16.03 -19.73
C GLY A 33 34.80 -15.00 -20.83
N ASP A 34 34.49 -13.78 -20.41
CA ASP A 34 34.22 -12.66 -21.31
C ASP A 34 35.51 -11.91 -21.70
N THR A 35 36.66 -12.37 -21.21
CA THR A 35 37.99 -11.83 -21.55
C THR A 35 38.67 -12.72 -22.59
N PRO A 36 39.39 -12.15 -23.57
CA PRO A 36 40.17 -12.92 -24.54
C PRO A 36 41.14 -13.90 -23.86
N CYS A 37 41.32 -15.07 -24.47
CA CYS A 37 42.21 -16.10 -23.94
C CYS A 37 43.68 -15.62 -23.89
N PRO A 38 44.47 -16.04 -22.89
CA PRO A 38 45.90 -15.74 -22.84
C PRO A 38 46.63 -16.35 -24.06
N ALA A 39 47.71 -15.71 -24.50
CA ALA A 39 48.38 -15.98 -25.80
C ALA A 39 48.86 -17.43 -26.02
N HIS A 40 48.94 -18.23 -24.97
CA HIS A 40 49.37 -19.64 -24.99
C HIS A 40 48.20 -20.65 -24.89
N ALA A 41 46.95 -20.18 -24.84
CA ALA A 41 45.75 -21.02 -24.78
C ALA A 41 45.07 -21.12 -26.16
N SER A 42 44.53 -22.29 -26.50
CA SER A 42 43.66 -22.42 -27.66
C SER A 42 42.31 -21.75 -27.36
N ALA A 43 41.89 -20.84 -28.23
CA ALA A 43 40.72 -20.00 -28.06
C ALA A 43 39.64 -20.35 -29.09
N ALA A 44 38.42 -20.59 -28.64
CA ALA A 44 37.23 -20.66 -29.48
C ALA A 44 36.21 -19.63 -28.98
N THR A 45 35.76 -18.72 -29.84
CA THR A 45 34.66 -17.81 -29.53
C THR A 45 33.36 -18.59 -29.65
N LEU A 46 32.50 -18.50 -28.64
CA LEU A 46 31.14 -19.01 -28.74
C LEU A 46 30.28 -17.94 -29.41
N ASP A 47 29.65 -18.31 -30.52
CA ASP A 47 28.66 -17.45 -31.17
C ASP A 47 27.43 -17.36 -30.29
N THR A 48 27.13 -16.15 -29.83
CA THR A 48 25.87 -15.85 -29.17
C THR A 48 24.78 -15.86 -30.24
N PRO A 49 23.70 -16.66 -30.09
CA PRO A 49 22.63 -16.66 -31.06
C PRO A 49 22.05 -15.25 -31.17
N GLY A 50 21.81 -14.80 -32.40
CA GLY A 50 21.21 -13.50 -32.66
C GLY A 50 19.85 -13.38 -31.96
N ALA A 51 19.48 -12.14 -31.63
CA ALA A 51 18.18 -11.88 -31.03
C ALA A 51 17.06 -12.46 -31.92
N PRO A 52 16.05 -13.14 -31.34
CA PRO A 52 14.94 -13.65 -32.11
C PRO A 52 14.24 -12.49 -32.84
N GLY A 53 13.77 -12.76 -34.07
CA GLY A 53 13.04 -11.78 -34.86
C GLY A 53 11.76 -11.31 -34.16
N ALA A 54 11.27 -10.12 -34.53
CA ALA A 54 10.06 -9.57 -33.93
C ALA A 54 8.85 -10.50 -34.16
N ASP A 55 8.27 -11.00 -33.07
CA ASP A 55 7.07 -11.83 -33.09
C ASP A 55 5.80 -10.97 -32.89
N PRO A 56 4.94 -10.80 -33.91
CA PRO A 56 3.69 -10.05 -33.77
C PRO A 56 2.71 -10.71 -32.77
N ALA A 57 2.78 -12.02 -32.55
CA ALA A 57 1.96 -12.71 -31.55
C ALA A 57 2.38 -12.33 -30.12
N ALA A 58 3.68 -12.18 -29.86
CA ALA A 58 4.21 -11.66 -28.60
C ALA A 58 3.71 -10.23 -28.31
N ALA A 59 3.68 -9.35 -29.32
CA ALA A 59 3.14 -8.00 -29.17
C ALA A 59 1.64 -8.00 -28.84
N ALA A 60 0.85 -8.85 -29.49
CA ALA A 60 -0.58 -8.99 -29.20
C ALA A 60 -0.83 -9.56 -27.80
N LEU A 61 -0.02 -10.53 -27.36
CA LEU A 61 -0.08 -11.09 -26.01
C LEU A 61 0.25 -10.03 -24.96
N LEU A 62 1.31 -9.26 -25.17
CA LEU A 62 1.71 -8.18 -24.26
C LEU A 62 0.59 -7.15 -24.10
N ARG A 63 -0.06 -6.75 -25.20
CA ARG A 63 -1.22 -5.84 -25.16
C ARG A 63 -2.38 -6.42 -24.35
N ARG A 64 -2.65 -7.72 -24.44
CA ARG A 64 -3.69 -8.38 -23.62
C ARG A 64 -3.32 -8.39 -22.15
N GLN A 65 -2.07 -8.72 -21.82
CA GLN A 65 -1.56 -8.71 -20.45
C GLN A 65 -1.63 -7.31 -19.82
N GLN A 66 -1.25 -6.27 -20.58
CA GLN A 66 -1.38 -4.87 -20.15
C GLN A 66 -2.84 -4.51 -19.81
N LYS A 67 -3.79 -4.83 -20.70
CA LYS A 67 -5.22 -4.59 -20.44
C LYS A 67 -5.73 -5.33 -19.20
N GLN A 68 -5.28 -6.57 -18.98
CA GLN A 68 -5.63 -7.34 -17.79
C GLN A 68 -5.04 -6.71 -16.52
N ALA A 69 -3.78 -6.28 -16.56
CA ALA A 69 -3.13 -5.59 -15.45
C ALA A 69 -3.86 -4.27 -15.11
N ASP A 70 -4.19 -3.48 -16.12
CA ASP A 70 -4.93 -2.23 -15.94
C ASP A 70 -6.32 -2.49 -15.35
N ALA A 71 -7.04 -3.49 -15.83
CA ALA A 71 -8.34 -3.86 -15.29
C ALA A 71 -8.26 -4.29 -13.81
N LEU A 72 -7.23 -5.06 -13.44
CA LEU A 72 -6.98 -5.47 -12.06
C LEU A 72 -6.62 -4.27 -11.17
N ALA A 73 -5.78 -3.35 -11.65
CA ALA A 73 -5.42 -2.14 -10.93
C ALA A 73 -6.66 -1.26 -10.67
N GLN A 74 -7.48 -1.05 -11.70
CA GLN A 74 -8.72 -0.28 -11.57
C GLN A 74 -9.72 -0.96 -10.62
N ALA A 75 -9.81 -2.29 -10.65
CA ALA A 75 -10.66 -3.03 -9.71
C ALA A 75 -10.19 -2.89 -8.25
N ARG A 76 -8.87 -2.81 -8.00
CA ARG A 76 -8.33 -2.56 -6.65
C ARG A 76 -8.70 -1.16 -6.17
N ILE A 77 -8.43 -0.14 -6.98
CA ILE A 77 -8.74 1.27 -6.65
C ILE A 77 -10.23 1.44 -6.34
N LYS A 78 -11.12 0.82 -7.13
CA LYS A 78 -12.57 0.90 -6.89
C LYS A 78 -12.98 0.25 -5.56
N ARG A 79 -12.38 -0.87 -5.19
CA ARG A 79 -12.65 -1.53 -3.91
C ARG A 79 -12.13 -0.67 -2.74
N GLU A 80 -10.91 -0.19 -2.83
CA GLU A 80 -10.33 0.71 -1.82
C GLU A 80 -11.20 1.96 -1.63
N GLN A 81 -11.63 2.61 -2.71
CA GLN A 81 -12.53 3.76 -2.63
C GLN A 81 -13.89 3.44 -2.00
N HIS A 82 -14.41 2.24 -2.22
CA HIS A 82 -15.66 1.80 -1.61
C HIS A 82 -15.47 1.58 -0.11
N ASP A 83 -14.42 0.84 0.27
CA ASP A 83 -14.10 0.54 1.66
C ASP A 83 -13.76 1.82 2.45
N ASP A 84 -13.04 2.76 1.85
CA ASP A 84 -12.76 4.08 2.44
C ASP A 84 -14.04 4.89 2.70
N ARG A 85 -15.03 4.80 1.81
CA ARG A 85 -16.33 5.47 2.01
C ARG A 85 -17.11 4.82 3.14
N GLU A 86 -17.21 3.49 3.14
CA GLU A 86 -17.94 2.75 4.18
C GLU A 86 -17.30 2.98 5.56
N THR A 87 -15.98 2.93 5.64
CA THR A 87 -15.23 3.22 6.88
C THR A 87 -15.42 4.67 7.33
N ALA A 88 -15.40 5.64 6.42
CA ALA A 88 -15.68 7.04 6.74
C ALA A 88 -17.11 7.24 7.25
N HIS A 89 -18.12 6.62 6.62
CA HIS A 89 -19.50 6.68 7.08
C HIS A 89 -19.68 6.04 8.46
N ALA A 90 -19.09 4.87 8.69
CA ALA A 90 -19.10 4.21 9.99
C ALA A 90 -18.41 5.07 11.06
N ALA A 91 -17.28 5.69 10.75
CA ALA A 91 -16.55 6.58 11.66
C ALA A 91 -17.38 7.83 12.02
N GLN A 92 -18.07 8.43 11.05
CA GLN A 92 -18.98 9.56 11.30
C GLN A 92 -20.14 9.17 12.21
N ALA A 93 -20.80 8.04 11.92
CA ALA A 93 -21.90 7.54 12.76
C ALA A 93 -21.42 7.27 14.19
N ALA A 94 -20.26 6.63 14.35
CA ALA A 94 -19.65 6.39 15.66
C ALA A 94 -19.30 7.70 16.38
N ALA A 95 -18.81 8.72 15.68
CA ALA A 95 -18.51 10.02 16.27
C ALA A 95 -19.78 10.74 16.75
N VAL A 96 -20.88 10.67 15.98
CA VAL A 96 -22.18 11.23 16.39
C VAL A 96 -22.69 10.51 17.65
N GLN A 97 -22.63 9.18 17.68
CA GLN A 97 -23.05 8.40 18.85
C GLN A 97 -22.21 8.72 20.09
N ARG A 98 -20.89 8.84 19.94
CA ARG A 98 -19.98 9.26 21.03
C ARG A 98 -20.38 10.62 21.58
N LYS A 99 -20.59 11.63 20.71
CA LYS A 99 -21.04 12.97 21.15
C LYS A 99 -22.39 12.94 21.88
N LYS A 100 -23.34 12.14 21.39
CA LYS A 100 -24.65 11.94 22.06
C LYS A 100 -24.42 11.35 23.46
N CYS A 101 -23.59 10.33 23.57
CA CYS A 101 -23.25 9.69 24.82
C CYS A 101 -22.52 10.59 25.80
N ASP A 102 -21.55 11.36 25.33
CA ASP A 102 -20.81 12.30 26.18
C ASP A 102 -21.74 13.37 26.75
N LYS A 103 -22.69 13.86 25.94
CA LYS A 103 -23.73 14.79 26.40
C LYS A 103 -24.64 14.16 27.45
N LEU A 104 -25.10 12.92 27.24
CA LEU A 104 -25.95 12.22 28.21
C LEU A 104 -25.22 11.95 29.53
N LYS A 105 -23.96 11.50 29.46
CA LYS A 105 -23.10 11.30 30.63
C LYS A 105 -22.87 12.61 31.41
N LEU A 106 -22.69 13.72 30.72
CA LEU A 106 -22.56 15.03 31.35
C LEU A 106 -23.86 15.44 32.06
N ASN A 107 -25.00 15.30 31.39
CA ASN A 107 -26.32 15.58 31.97
C ASN A 107 -26.59 14.70 33.20
N GLN A 108 -26.23 13.42 33.15
CA GLN A 108 -26.35 12.51 34.30
C GLN A 108 -25.52 13.02 35.47
N ARG A 109 -24.24 13.37 35.25
CA ARG A 109 -23.37 13.90 36.31
C ARG A 109 -23.94 15.17 36.95
N TRP A 110 -24.47 16.10 36.15
CA TRP A 110 -25.12 17.30 36.67
C TRP A 110 -26.38 16.99 37.46
N ALA A 111 -27.24 16.09 36.96
CA ALA A 111 -28.43 15.67 37.68
C ALA A 111 -28.09 14.99 39.01
N ASP A 112 -27.02 14.18 39.05
CA ASP A 112 -26.52 13.56 40.28
C ASP A 112 -25.97 14.61 41.27
N GLU A 113 -25.23 15.61 40.78
CA GLU A 113 -24.77 16.74 41.61
C GLU A 113 -25.94 17.54 42.18
N ASP A 114 -26.94 17.85 41.37
CA ASP A 114 -28.13 18.56 41.81
C ASP A 114 -28.92 17.75 42.84
N ALA A 115 -29.05 16.44 42.64
CA ALA A 115 -29.68 15.55 43.62
C ALA A 115 -28.91 15.48 44.94
N ARG A 116 -27.57 15.57 44.91
CA ARG A 116 -26.73 15.64 46.12
C ARG A 116 -26.86 16.98 46.85
N ARG A 117 -27.06 18.09 46.12
CA ARG A 117 -27.18 19.44 46.70
C ARG A 117 -28.60 19.78 47.14
N ALA A 118 -29.61 19.17 46.54
CA ALA A 118 -31.01 19.45 46.83
C ALA A 118 -31.40 18.99 48.24
N THR A 119 -32.12 19.85 48.97
CA THR A 119 -32.64 19.58 50.31
C THR A 119 -34.12 19.91 50.40
N GLY A 120 -34.80 19.40 51.43
CA GLY A 120 -36.23 19.62 51.65
C GLY A 120 -37.11 19.00 50.56
N GLN A 121 -38.22 19.66 50.24
CA GLN A 121 -39.24 19.14 49.31
C GLN A 121 -38.72 18.92 47.87
N ALA A 122 -37.63 19.58 47.47
CA ALA A 122 -37.03 19.43 46.14
C ALA A 122 -36.13 18.18 45.99
N ALA A 123 -35.74 17.54 47.10
CA ALA A 123 -34.77 16.43 47.09
C ALA A 123 -35.29 15.20 46.33
N GLU A 124 -36.54 14.79 46.56
CA GLU A 124 -37.14 13.63 45.88
C GLU A 124 -37.28 13.86 44.37
N ALA A 125 -37.70 15.07 43.96
CA ALA A 125 -37.78 15.43 42.55
C ALA A 125 -36.39 15.42 41.86
N ALA A 126 -35.36 15.89 42.57
CA ALA A 126 -33.98 15.89 42.05
C ALA A 126 -33.43 14.46 41.91
N ARG A 127 -33.68 13.58 42.89
CA ARG A 127 -33.31 12.14 42.82
C ARG A 127 -33.98 11.42 41.66
N LEU A 128 -35.27 11.70 41.43
CA LEU A 128 -35.99 11.10 40.29
C LEU A 128 -35.41 11.56 38.94
N ARG A 129 -35.00 12.83 38.83
CA ARG A 129 -34.32 13.34 37.61
C ARG A 129 -32.96 12.67 37.40
N ALA A 130 -32.16 12.55 38.46
CA ALA A 130 -30.88 11.85 38.42
C ALA A 130 -31.04 10.40 37.93
N ARG A 131 -32.03 9.67 38.48
CA ARG A 131 -32.34 8.31 38.05
C ARG A 131 -32.71 8.22 36.57
N ARG A 132 -33.63 9.09 36.11
CA ARG A 132 -34.05 9.12 34.69
C ARG A 132 -32.90 9.46 33.75
N ALA A 133 -31.98 10.35 34.15
CA ALA A 133 -30.80 10.68 33.36
C ALA A 133 -29.83 9.49 33.28
N GLY A 134 -29.69 8.73 34.36
CA GLY A 134 -28.96 7.46 34.36
C GLY A 134 -29.58 6.41 33.45
N ASP A 135 -30.90 6.20 33.56
CA ASP A 135 -31.64 5.24 32.72
C ASP A 135 -31.51 5.60 31.22
N ALA A 136 -31.63 6.88 30.88
CA ALA A 136 -31.46 7.38 29.51
C ALA A 136 -30.02 7.15 28.98
N THR A 137 -29.02 7.29 29.84
CA THR A 137 -27.61 7.05 29.46
C THR A 137 -27.35 5.56 29.27
N ALA A 138 -27.90 4.70 30.13
CA ALA A 138 -27.75 3.24 30.05
C ALA A 138 -28.42 2.64 28.80
N LEU A 139 -29.51 3.24 28.32
CA LEU A 139 -30.20 2.76 27.11
C LEU A 139 -29.41 3.07 25.82
N GLU A 140 -28.82 4.27 25.75
CA GLU A 140 -28.26 4.81 24.51
C GLU A 140 -26.77 4.52 24.36
N CYS A 141 -26.06 4.32 25.47
CA CYS A 141 -24.61 4.19 25.47
C CYS A 141 -24.18 2.76 25.78
N PRO A 142 -23.36 2.13 24.92
CA PRO A 142 -22.78 0.84 25.24
C PRO A 142 -21.89 0.95 26.49
N HIS A 143 -21.90 -0.10 27.31
CA HIS A 143 -21.10 -0.23 28.53
C HIS A 143 -19.60 -0.27 28.24
#